data_AF-A0A0D7CM68-F1
#
_entry.id   AF-A0A0D7CM68-F1
#
_cell.length_a   1.000
_cell.length_b   1.000
_cell.length_c   1.000
_cell.angle_alpha   90.00
_cell.angle_beta   90.00
_cell.angle_gamma   90.00
#
_symmetry.space_group_name_H-M   'P 1'
#
loop_
_entity.id
_entity.type
_entity.pdbx_description
1 polymer ?
#
loop_
_entity_poly.entity_id
_entity_poly.type
_entity_poly.pdbx_seq_one_letter_code
_entity_poly.pdbx_strand_id
1 'polypeptide(L)' 'MRRRTREELTMVRNAVIADMETIIWRYRQGDSMSDINHDYWSPGEHWLARKFDEWGEPRRKAIPRVHRAR' A
#
# COMPACT_ATOMS: atom_id res chain seq x y z
N MET A 1 20.66 -6.32 7.22
CA MET A 1 19.56 -6.49 6.24
C MET A 1 20.17 -6.60 4.85
N ARG A 2 19.94 -7.71 4.13
CA ARG A 2 20.32 -7.81 2.71
C ARG A 2 19.49 -6.80 1.93
N ARG A 3 20.12 -5.93 1.13
CA ARG A 3 19.36 -5.08 0.21
C ARG A 3 18.66 -5.99 -0.79
N ARG A 4 17.35 -5.79 -0.94
CA ARG A 4 16.56 -6.47 -1.96
C ARG A 4 17.12 -6.13 -3.34
N THR A 5 17.20 -7.12 -4.22
CA THR A 5 17.61 -6.93 -5.60
C THR A 5 16.50 -6.23 -6.39
N ARG A 6 16.87 -5.65 -7.53
CA ARG A 6 15.88 -5.04 -8.44
C ARG A 6 14.86 -6.07 -8.94
N GLU A 7 15.28 -7.31 -9.12
CA GLU A 7 14.44 -8.42 -9.58
C GLU A 7 13.40 -8.79 -8.53
N GLU A 8 13.84 -8.96 -7.28
CA GLU A 8 12.94 -9.22 -6.14
C GLU A 8 11.91 -8.10 -5.98
N LEU A 9 12.31 -6.82 -6.15
CA LEU A 9 11.37 -5.71 -6.10
C LEU A 9 10.37 -5.72 -7.27
N THR A 10 10.83 -6.12 -8.46
CA THR A 10 9.97 -6.26 -9.64
C THR A 10 8.94 -7.36 -9.43
N MET A 11 9.35 -8.52 -8.93
CA MET A 11 8.46 -9.64 -8.62
C MET A 11 7.38 -9.23 -7.61
N VAL A 12 7.78 -8.57 -6.52
CA VAL A 12 6.87 -8.08 -5.48
C VAL A 12 5.84 -7.11 -6.06
N ARG A 13 6.27 -6.19 -6.93
CA ARG A 13 5.35 -5.23 -7.58
C ARG A 13 4.41 -5.90 -8.57
N ASN A 14 4.87 -6.93 -9.29
CA ASN A 14 4.03 -7.69 -10.19
C ASN A 14 2.95 -8.47 -9.43
N ALA A 15 3.27 -9.03 -8.25
CA ALA A 15 2.29 -9.67 -7.38
C ALA A 15 1.19 -8.67 -6.94
N VAL A 16 1.57 -7.46 -6.55
CA VAL A 16 0.62 -6.39 -6.19
C VAL A 16 -0.29 -6.02 -7.37
N ILE A 17 0.23 -5.97 -8.59
CA ILE A 17 -0.56 -5.67 -9.78
C ILE A 17 -1.51 -6.84 -10.10
N ALA A 18 -1.06 -8.09 -9.97
CA ALA A 18 -1.88 -9.27 -10.18
C ALA A 18 -3.04 -9.35 -9.17
N ASP A 19 -2.79 -8.97 -7.92
CA ASP A 19 -3.77 -9.00 -6.84
C ASP A 19 -4.48 -7.65 -6.62
N MET A 20 -4.54 -6.80 -7.66
CA MET A 20 -5.13 -5.46 -7.60
C MET A 20 -6.53 -5.47 -6.96
N GLU A 21 -7.43 -6.34 -7.43
CA GLU A 21 -8.81 -6.39 -6.94
C GLU A 21 -8.88 -6.74 -5.45
N THR A 22 -8.06 -7.70 -5.01
CA THR A 22 -7.95 -8.11 -3.60
C THR A 22 -7.44 -6.95 -2.74
N ILE A 23 -6.41 -6.25 -3.21
CA ILE A 23 -5.82 -5.11 -2.49
C ILE A 23 -6.82 -3.97 -2.34
N ILE A 24 -7.53 -3.62 -3.43
CA ILE A 24 -8.58 -2.59 -3.40
C ILE A 24 -9.70 -3.02 -2.45
N TRP A 25 -10.14 -4.27 -2.50
CA TRP A 25 -11.16 -4.78 -1.59
C TRP A 25 -10.73 -4.64 -0.13
N ARG A 26 -9.51 -5.08 0.23
CA ARG A 26 -8.95 -4.92 1.58
C ARG A 26 -8.87 -3.46 2.02
N TYR A 27 -8.39 -2.58 1.13
CA TYR A 27 -8.29 -1.15 1.39
C TYR A 27 -9.65 -0.51 1.68
N ARG A 28 -10.69 -0.93 0.94
CA ARG A 28 -12.08 -0.49 1.15
C ARG A 28 -12.68 -1.04 2.44
N GLN A 29 -12.39 -2.29 2.81
CA GLN A 29 -12.79 -2.88 4.10
C GLN A 29 -12.14 -2.18 5.30
N GLY A 30 -10.96 -1.61 5.07
CA GLY A 30 -10.37 -0.62 5.94
C GLY A 30 -8.99 -0.92 6.47
N ASP A 31 -8.34 -1.93 5.89
CA ASP A 31 -6.92 -2.16 6.05
C ASP A 31 -6.14 -0.90 5.65
N SER A 32 -5.09 -0.59 6.42
CA SER A 32 -4.24 0.54 6.09
C SER A 32 -3.31 0.19 4.92
N MET A 33 -2.88 1.22 4.18
CA MET A 33 -1.89 1.02 3.11
C MET A 33 -0.57 0.46 3.65
N SER A 34 -0.19 0.79 4.88
CA SER A 34 1.02 0.26 5.52
C SER A 34 0.90 -1.23 5.84
N ASP A 35 -0.27 -1.70 6.27
CA ASP A 35 -0.53 -3.13 6.52
C ASP A 35 -0.49 -3.92 5.20
N ILE A 36 -1.17 -3.42 4.17
CA ILE A 36 -1.13 -4.00 2.82
C ILE A 36 0.31 -4.00 2.29
N ASN A 37 1.05 -2.90 2.46
CA ASN A 37 2.45 -2.84 2.05
C ASN A 37 3.29 -3.89 2.78
N HIS A 38 3.10 -4.08 4.09
CA HIS A 38 3.83 -5.10 4.84
C HIS A 38 3.53 -6.53 4.34
N ASP A 39 2.24 -6.84 4.12
CA ASP A 39 1.79 -8.16 3.67
C ASP A 39 2.34 -8.54 2.29
N TYR A 40 2.48 -7.57 1.39
CA TYR A 40 3.06 -7.78 0.05
C TYR A 40 4.58 -7.62 0.04
N TRP A 41 5.27 -7.98 1.13
CA TRP A 41 6.73 -7.85 1.25
C TRP A 41 7.25 -6.41 1.03
N SER A 42 6.48 -5.37 1.26
CA SER A 42 6.92 -3.97 1.12
C SER A 42 7.36 -3.59 -0.31
N PRO A 43 6.43 -3.50 -1.28
CA PRO A 43 6.69 -2.97 -2.63
C PRO A 43 7.13 -1.48 -2.63
N GLY A 44 6.87 -0.79 -1.52
CA GLY A 44 7.16 0.61 -1.26
C GLY A 44 5.87 1.42 -1.16
N GLU A 45 5.67 2.10 -0.03
CA GLU A 45 4.43 2.84 0.25
C GLU A 45 4.13 3.94 -0.77
N HIS A 46 5.14 4.71 -1.21
CA HIS A 46 4.95 5.73 -2.25
C HIS A 46 4.53 5.13 -3.60
N TRP A 47 5.06 3.96 -3.94
CA TRP A 47 4.71 3.27 -5.18
C TRP A 47 3.28 2.73 -5.09
N LEU A 48 2.91 2.13 -3.95
CA LEU A 48 1.56 1.63 -3.70
C LEU A 48 0.53 2.77 -3.66
N ALA A 49 0.88 3.91 -3.05
CA ALA A 49 0.03 5.10 -3.02
C ALA A 49 -0.24 5.64 -4.43
N ARG A 50 0.76 5.59 -5.32
CA ARG A 50 0.57 5.95 -6.74
C ARG A 50 -0.34 4.94 -7.45
N LYS A 51 -0.26 3.66 -7.10
CA LYS A 51 -1.16 2.63 -7.65
C LYS A 51 -2.60 2.83 -7.23
N PHE A 52 -2.86 3.17 -5.97
CA PHE A 52 -4.21 3.54 -5.56
C PHE A 52 -4.76 4.74 -6.34
N ASP A 53 -3.93 5.77 -6.60
CA ASP A 53 -4.35 6.89 -7.46
C ASP A 53 -4.67 6.44 -8.90
N GLU A 54 -3.81 5.59 -9.48
CA GLU A 54 -3.98 5.04 -10.84
C GLU A 54 -5.22 4.12 -10.93
N TRP A 55 -5.58 3.43 -9.85
CA TRP A 55 -6.77 2.58 -9.74
C TRP A 55 -8.03 3.36 -9.35
N GLY A 56 -7.93 4.67 -9.11
CA GLY A 56 -9.06 5.51 -8.74
C GLY A 56 -9.52 5.36 -7.29
N GLU A 57 -8.71 4.76 -6.41
CA GLU A 57 -9.01 4.67 -4.99
C GLU A 57 -8.58 5.96 -4.28
N PRO A 58 -9.53 6.72 -3.69
CA PRO A 58 -9.18 7.93 -2.97
C PRO A 58 -8.34 7.55 -1.75
N ARG A 59 -7.14 8.12 -1.65
CA ARG A 59 -6.33 8.00 -0.44
C ARG A 59 -7.18 8.47 0.73
N ARG A 60 -7.41 7.59 1.70
CA ARG A 60 -8.01 7.96 2.99
C ARG A 60 -7.25 9.19 3.49
N LYS A 61 -7.90 10.35 3.40
CA LYS A 61 -7.35 11.58 3.98
C LYS A 61 -7.01 11.22 5.40
N ALA A 62 -5.74 11.34 5.77
CA ALA A 62 -5.33 11.18 7.15
C ALA A 62 -6.28 12.05 7.97
N ILE A 63 -7.17 11.44 8.75
CA ILE A 63 -8.00 12.18 9.68
C ILE A 63 -6.96 12.92 10.53
N PRO A 64 -6.97 14.26 10.57
CA PRO A 64 -6.01 14.99 11.37
C PRO A 64 -6.07 14.38 12.76
N ARG A 65 -4.94 13.89 13.27
CA ARG A 65 -4.87 13.44 14.65
C ARG A 65 -5.25 14.65 15.48
N VAL A 66 -6.50 14.72 15.92
CA VAL A 66 -6.94 15.70 16.90
C VAL A 66 -6.06 15.44 18.11
N HIS A 67 -5.06 16.31 18.30
CA HIS A 67 -4.32 16.38 19.54
C HIS A 67 -5.37 16.68 20.62
N ARG A 68 -5.80 15.63 21.33
CA ARG A 68 -6.44 15.80 22.63
C ARG A 68 -5.37 16.42 23.52
N ALA A 69 -5.41 17.74 23.62
CA ALA A 69 -4.74 18.46 24.69
C ALA A 69 -5.27 17.90 26.01
N ARG A 70 -4.33 17.54 26.90
CA ARG A 70 -4.60 17.11 28.26
C ARG A 70 -4.62 18.31 29.18
#